data_AF-A0A3D3CKN5-F1
#
_entry.id   AF-A0A3D3CKN5-F1
#
_cell.length_a   1.000
_cell.length_b   1.000
_cell.length_c   1.000
_cell.angle_alpha   90.00
_cell.angle_beta   90.00
_cell.angle_gamma   90.00
#
_symmetry.space_group_name_H-M   'P 1'
#
loop_
_entity.id
_entity.type
_entity.pdbx_description
1 polymer ?
#
loop_
_entity_poly.entity_id
_entity_poly.type
_entity_poly.pdbx_seq_one_letter_code
_entity_poly.pdbx_strand_id
1 'polypeptide(L)'
;TGGAAGPMMLTSLLQAAVTNSYSIDLEREADEEGFRILVEAGFPPSALVTALEAMENDQLRRPHVDMGVFMTHPEMKERVQYILQMAKEQNIPIMRKDALHLLRTDVRDADGRLELTVDGASLWSVAGTETNRARLEEIKEKIDRFFQMETVPYEIEVIARDGKQGLRIGPSLVVAEPLPEGAEPLGTFRAALVDALNRAKEKHSGVIYMP
;
A
#
# COMPACT_ATOMS: atom_id res chain seq x y z
N THR A 1 -34.25 48.93 2.65
CA THR A 1 -33.08 48.64 3.52
C THR A 1 -32.46 47.26 3.23
N GLY A 2 -32.30 46.86 1.97
CA GLY A 2 -31.90 45.48 1.59
C GLY A 2 -30.59 45.34 0.80
N GLY A 3 -29.70 46.35 0.78
CA GLY A 3 -28.50 46.35 -0.09
C GLY A 3 -27.17 46.03 0.59
N ALA A 4 -27.09 46.07 1.92
CA ALA A 4 -25.83 45.93 2.65
C ALA A 4 -25.52 44.49 3.13
N ALA A 5 -26.51 43.59 3.11
CA ALA A 5 -26.35 42.23 3.63
C ALA A 5 -25.52 41.33 2.71
N GLY A 6 -25.67 41.45 1.39
CA GLY A 6 -24.91 40.65 0.41
C GLY A 6 -23.39 40.90 0.44
N PRO A 7 -22.92 42.17 0.38
CA PRO A 7 -21.50 42.48 0.46
C PRO A 7 -20.85 42.09 1.80
N MET A 8 -21.57 42.25 2.92
CA MET A 8 -21.07 41.83 4.23
C MET A 8 -20.93 40.31 4.35
N MET A 9 -21.91 39.54 3.87
CA MET A 9 -21.83 38.07 3.83
C MET A 9 -20.70 37.57 2.91
N LEU A 10 -20.48 38.20 1.76
CA LEU A 10 -19.36 37.83 0.89
C LEU A 10 -18.00 38.12 1.55
N THR A 11 -17.89 39.25 2.25
CA THR A 11 -16.66 39.63 2.96
C THR A 11 -16.33 38.66 4.09
N SER A 12 -17.34 38.23 4.87
CA SER A 12 -17.13 37.27 5.95
C SER A 12 -16.73 35.89 5.44
N LEU A 13 -17.32 35.43 4.32
CA LEU A 13 -16.93 34.17 3.67
C LEU A 13 -15.49 34.23 3.13
N LEU A 14 -15.08 35.36 2.54
CA LEU A 14 -13.69 35.56 2.09
C LEU A 14 -12.70 35.53 3.25
N GLN A 15 -13.01 36.21 4.36
CA GLN A 15 -12.15 36.22 5.54
C GLN A 15 -12.03 34.83 6.17
N ALA A 16 -13.13 34.07 6.24
CA ALA A 16 -13.12 32.68 6.71
C ALA A 16 -12.26 31.80 5.80
N ALA A 17 -12.43 31.90 4.48
CA ALA A 17 -11.65 31.15 3.51
C ALA A 17 -10.14 31.46 3.61
N VAL A 18 -9.77 32.74 3.75
CA VAL A 18 -8.35 33.14 3.93
C VAL A 18 -7.78 32.58 5.22
N THR A 19 -8.51 32.68 6.33
CA THR A 19 -8.05 32.18 7.63
C THR A 19 -7.87 30.67 7.61
N ASN A 20 -8.81 29.95 6.98
CA ASN A 20 -8.73 28.49 6.85
C ASN A 20 -7.63 28.05 5.89
N SER A 21 -7.32 28.82 4.84
CA SER A 21 -6.17 28.54 3.98
C SER A 21 -4.86 28.49 4.79
N TYR A 22 -4.66 29.41 5.73
CA TYR A 22 -3.47 29.36 6.60
C TYR A 22 -3.43 28.11 7.48
N SER A 23 -4.57 27.68 8.02
CA SER A 23 -4.65 26.43 8.79
C SER A 23 -4.33 25.20 7.93
N ILE A 24 -4.80 25.18 6.68
CA ILE A 24 -4.49 24.11 5.72
C ILE A 24 -2.99 24.08 5.39
N ASP A 25 -2.38 25.25 5.17
CA ASP A 25 -0.93 25.35 4.92
C ASP A 25 -0.12 24.82 6.12
N LEU A 26 -0.54 25.14 7.35
CA LEU A 26 0.09 24.62 8.58
C LEU A 26 -0.05 23.10 8.75
N GLU A 27 -1.22 22.53 8.43
CA GLU A 27 -1.41 21.07 8.43
C GLU A 27 -0.49 20.39 7.42
N ARG A 28 -0.38 20.97 6.23
CA ARG A 28 0.52 20.46 5.20
C ARG A 28 1.98 20.49 5.67
N GLU A 29 2.45 21.60 6.23
CA GLU A 29 3.80 21.69 6.79
C GLU A 29 4.02 20.65 7.90
N ALA A 30 3.02 20.45 8.76
CA ALA A 30 3.08 19.46 9.84
C ALA A 30 3.16 18.02 9.31
N ASP A 31 2.43 17.69 8.25
CA ASP A 31 2.46 16.38 7.62
C ASP A 31 3.76 16.11 6.87
N GLU A 32 4.28 17.13 6.16
CA GLU A 32 5.59 17.07 5.48
C GLU A 32 6.73 16.84 6.51
N GLU A 33 6.71 17.59 7.61
CA GLU A 33 7.65 17.42 8.73
C GLU A 33 7.49 16.05 9.39
N GLY A 34 6.25 15.62 9.66
CA GLY A 34 5.95 14.32 10.26
C GLY A 34 6.44 13.16 9.41
N PHE A 35 6.26 13.22 8.09
CA PHE A 35 6.80 12.23 7.16
C PHE A 35 8.33 12.19 7.22
N ARG A 36 9.00 13.35 7.20
CA ARG A 36 10.46 13.42 7.29
C ARG A 36 10.98 12.80 8.57
N ILE A 37 10.36 13.11 9.71
CA ILE A 37 10.71 12.54 11.01
C ILE A 37 10.59 11.01 11.01
N LEU A 38 9.51 10.45 10.44
CA LEU A 38 9.34 9.00 10.34
C LEU A 38 10.47 8.34 9.55
N VAL A 39 10.82 8.92 8.40
CA VAL A 39 11.91 8.44 7.54
C VAL A 39 13.25 8.51 8.29
N GLU A 40 13.57 9.65 8.91
CA GLU A 40 14.82 9.86 9.65
C GLU A 40 14.94 8.94 10.87
N ALA A 41 13.84 8.65 11.54
CA ALA A 41 13.78 7.75 12.70
C ALA A 41 13.79 6.25 12.32
N GLY A 42 13.74 5.92 11.04
CA GLY A 42 13.74 4.53 10.55
C GLY A 42 12.39 3.81 10.71
N PHE A 43 11.30 4.54 10.91
CA PHE A 43 9.95 3.97 10.84
C PHE A 43 9.54 3.77 9.37
N PRO A 44 8.60 2.84 9.08
CA PRO A 44 8.06 2.68 7.73
C PRO A 44 7.48 4.01 7.22
N PRO A 45 7.95 4.57 6.08
CA PRO A 45 7.43 5.83 5.54
C PRO A 45 5.93 5.76 5.20
N SER A 46 5.43 4.55 4.95
CA SER A 46 4.01 4.27 4.70
C SER A 46 3.12 4.39 5.95
N ALA A 47 3.68 4.51 7.16
CA ALA A 47 2.91 4.55 8.40
C ALA A 47 1.98 5.76 8.48
N LEU A 48 2.45 6.95 8.10
CA LEU A 48 1.62 8.16 8.08
C LEU A 48 0.48 8.02 7.07
N VAL A 49 0.78 7.57 5.86
CA VAL A 49 -0.21 7.35 4.80
C VAL A 49 -1.27 6.36 5.25
N THR A 50 -0.84 5.24 5.84
CA THR A 50 -1.74 4.18 6.32
C THR A 50 -2.64 4.68 7.45
N ALA A 51 -2.11 5.51 8.36
CA ALA A 51 -2.90 6.10 9.44
C ALA A 51 -3.97 7.06 8.89
N LEU A 52 -3.61 7.93 7.93
CA LEU A 52 -4.54 8.86 7.29
C LEU A 52 -5.65 8.12 6.53
N GLU A 53 -5.31 7.06 5.80
CA GLU A 53 -6.28 6.21 5.11
C GLU A 53 -7.24 5.49 6.09
N ALA A 54 -6.73 5.05 7.23
CA ALA A 54 -7.57 4.47 8.28
C ALA A 54 -8.54 5.51 8.89
N MET A 55 -8.08 6.76 9.06
CA MET A 55 -8.91 7.88 9.51
C MET A 55 -9.98 8.25 8.46
N GLU A 56 -9.62 8.28 7.18
CA GLU A 56 -10.56 8.51 6.07
C GLU A 56 -11.66 7.45 6.07
N ASN A 57 -11.30 6.18 6.19
CA ASN A 57 -12.27 5.08 6.27
C ASN A 57 -13.19 5.18 7.50
N ASP A 58 -12.68 5.61 8.66
CA ASP A 58 -13.51 5.87 9.84
C ASP A 58 -14.46 7.06 9.64
N GLN A 59 -14.01 8.12 8.97
CA GLN A 59 -14.86 9.26 8.60
C GLN A 59 -15.99 8.84 7.65
N LEU A 60 -15.70 8.02 6.63
CA LEU A 60 -16.71 7.50 5.70
C LEU A 60 -17.80 6.65 6.38
N ARG A 61 -17.49 6.07 7.54
CA ARG A 61 -18.45 5.29 8.35
C ARG A 61 -19.35 6.15 9.23
N ARG A 62 -19.07 7.46 9.34
CA ARG A 62 -19.81 8.42 10.17
C ARG A 62 -20.61 9.38 9.28
N PRO A 63 -21.70 9.98 9.79
CA PRO A 63 -22.36 11.07 9.08
C PRO A 63 -21.40 12.24 8.89
N HIS A 64 -20.96 12.48 7.65
CA HIS A 64 -20.09 13.59 7.31
C HIS A 64 -20.92 14.85 7.03
N VAL A 65 -20.50 15.99 7.59
CA VAL A 65 -21.07 17.32 7.32
C VAL A 65 -19.99 18.14 6.64
N ASP A 66 -20.18 18.42 5.34
CA ASP A 66 -19.30 19.31 4.59
C ASP A 66 -19.47 20.74 5.11
N MET A 67 -18.41 21.27 5.72
CA MET A 67 -18.39 22.61 6.31
C MET A 67 -18.01 23.69 5.29
N GLY A 68 -17.71 23.32 4.04
CA GLY A 68 -17.34 24.20 2.95
C GLY A 68 -16.20 25.16 3.34
N VAL A 69 -16.42 26.46 3.17
CA VAL A 69 -15.42 27.49 3.49
C VAL A 69 -15.04 27.56 4.97
N PHE A 70 -15.76 26.87 5.86
CA PHE A 70 -15.45 26.79 7.29
C PHE A 70 -14.59 25.58 7.67
N MET A 71 -14.19 24.73 6.71
CA MET A 71 -13.26 23.62 6.97
C MET A 71 -11.91 24.15 7.46
N THR A 72 -11.43 23.64 8.59
CA THR A 72 -10.17 24.06 9.22
C THR A 72 -8.98 23.16 8.90
N HIS A 73 -9.23 22.01 8.25
CA HIS A 73 -8.23 21.03 7.83
C HIS A 73 -8.58 20.52 6.43
N PRO A 74 -7.58 20.17 5.60
CA PRO A 74 -7.84 19.57 4.29
C PRO A 74 -8.47 18.19 4.44
N GLU A 75 -9.15 17.74 3.38
CA GLU A 75 -9.71 16.40 3.31
C GLU A 75 -8.59 15.36 3.44
N MET A 76 -8.84 14.24 4.15
CA MET A 76 -7.82 13.21 4.39
C MET A 76 -7.23 12.67 3.08
N LYS A 77 -8.05 12.59 2.04
CA LYS A 77 -7.63 12.18 0.70
C LYS A 77 -6.60 13.11 0.08
N GLU A 78 -6.76 14.43 0.25
CA GLU A 78 -5.79 15.43 -0.22
C GLU A 78 -4.47 15.28 0.52
N ARG A 79 -4.54 14.99 1.83
CA ARG A 79 -3.36 14.71 2.66
C ARG A 79 -2.56 13.52 2.18
N VAL A 80 -3.24 12.41 1.97
CA VAL A 80 -2.63 11.20 1.40
C VAL A 80 -1.96 11.52 0.05
N GLN A 81 -2.63 12.28 -0.82
CA GLN A 81 -2.10 12.57 -2.15
C GLN A 81 -0.80 13.37 -2.15
N TYR A 82 -0.69 14.46 -1.37
CA TYR A 82 0.57 15.22 -1.38
C TYR A 82 1.70 14.46 -0.68
N ILE A 83 1.42 13.62 0.33
CA ILE A 83 2.44 12.77 0.96
C ILE A 83 2.97 11.74 -0.06
N LEU A 84 2.08 11.10 -0.83
CA LEU A 84 2.48 10.18 -1.89
C LEU A 84 3.33 10.90 -2.96
N GLN A 85 2.95 12.13 -3.33
CA GLN A 85 3.72 12.93 -4.27
C GLN A 85 5.11 13.30 -3.73
N MET A 86 5.21 13.73 -2.48
CA MET A 86 6.49 14.00 -1.82
C MET A 86 7.37 12.75 -1.74
N ALA A 87 6.81 11.60 -1.34
CA ALA A 87 7.53 10.34 -1.29
C ALA A 87 8.09 9.97 -2.67
N LYS A 88 7.30 10.15 -3.73
CA LYS A 88 7.73 9.95 -5.12
C LYS A 88 8.86 10.89 -5.53
N GLU A 89 8.78 12.17 -5.21
CA GLU A 89 9.83 13.16 -5.50
C GLU A 89 11.15 12.82 -4.79
N GLN A 90 11.05 12.27 -3.59
CA GLN A 90 12.20 11.84 -2.80
C GLN A 90 12.67 10.41 -3.12
N ASN A 91 12.03 9.71 -4.07
CA ASN A 91 12.27 8.30 -4.42
C ASN A 91 12.15 7.34 -3.21
N ILE A 92 11.25 7.66 -2.28
CA ILE A 92 10.93 6.83 -1.13
C ILE A 92 9.74 5.93 -1.50
N PRO A 93 9.92 4.59 -1.54
CA PRO A 93 8.83 3.68 -1.83
C PRO A 93 7.83 3.64 -0.67
N ILE A 94 6.54 3.75 -1.00
CA ILE A 94 5.46 3.56 -0.03
C ILE A 94 5.00 2.10 -0.09
N MET A 95 5.34 1.34 0.96
CA MET A 95 4.97 -0.07 1.11
C MET A 95 4.05 -0.21 2.31
N ARG A 96 2.73 -0.12 2.11
CA ARG A 96 1.75 -0.13 3.22
C ARG A 96 1.73 -1.43 4.00
N LYS A 97 2.09 -2.54 3.37
CA LYS A 97 2.20 -3.84 4.03
C LYS A 97 3.18 -3.81 5.21
N ASP A 98 4.17 -2.91 5.16
CA ASP A 98 5.15 -2.77 6.23
C ASP A 98 4.53 -2.19 7.49
N ALA A 99 3.83 -1.07 7.35
CA ALA A 99 3.09 -0.43 8.44
C ALA A 99 1.96 -1.33 8.98
N LEU A 100 1.30 -2.09 8.10
CA LEU A 100 0.18 -2.96 8.47
C LEU A 100 0.61 -4.32 9.05
N HIS A 101 1.88 -4.68 8.93
CA HIS A 101 2.37 -6.03 9.24
C HIS A 101 1.57 -7.15 8.53
N LEU A 102 1.23 -6.93 7.26
CA LEU A 102 0.52 -7.89 6.41
C LEU A 102 1.42 -8.35 5.26
N LEU A 103 1.04 -9.45 4.60
CA LEU A 103 1.75 -9.99 3.45
C LEU A 103 3.24 -10.32 3.74
N ARG A 104 3.53 -10.77 4.96
CA ARG A 104 4.89 -11.07 5.42
C ARG A 104 5.34 -12.42 4.89
N THR A 105 6.34 -12.40 4.01
CA THR A 105 6.87 -13.63 3.42
C THR A 105 7.93 -14.28 4.32
N ASP A 106 8.01 -15.60 4.26
CA ASP A 106 9.01 -16.38 5.00
C ASP A 106 9.27 -17.73 4.28
N VAL A 107 10.45 -18.30 4.45
CA VAL A 107 10.82 -19.62 3.89
C VAL A 107 11.03 -20.60 5.03
N ARG A 108 10.27 -21.69 5.02
CA ARG A 108 10.23 -22.67 6.11
C ARG A 108 10.52 -24.08 5.64
N ASP A 109 11.16 -24.87 6.49
CA ASP A 109 11.27 -26.31 6.32
C ASP A 109 9.96 -27.00 6.70
N ALA A 110 9.50 -27.92 5.85
CA ALA A 110 8.32 -28.74 6.08
C ALA A 110 8.57 -30.16 5.53
N ASP A 111 8.88 -31.12 6.41
CA ASP A 111 8.98 -32.56 6.12
C ASP A 111 9.68 -32.91 4.78
N GLY A 112 10.94 -32.51 4.64
CA GLY A 112 11.75 -32.77 3.43
C GLY A 112 11.41 -31.86 2.24
N ARG A 113 10.56 -30.86 2.45
CA ARG A 113 10.21 -29.80 1.50
C ARG A 113 10.56 -28.43 2.08
N LEU A 114 10.60 -27.44 1.21
CA LEU A 114 10.69 -26.02 1.58
C LEU A 114 9.41 -25.33 1.13
N GLU A 115 8.84 -24.53 2.02
CA GLU A 115 7.64 -23.76 1.76
C GLU A 115 7.93 -22.27 1.82
N LEU A 116 7.53 -21.57 0.77
CA LEU A 116 7.34 -20.13 0.81
C LEU A 116 5.98 -19.86 1.43
N THR A 117 5.94 -19.01 2.45
CA THR A 117 4.71 -18.67 3.14
C THR A 117 4.45 -17.17 3.06
N VAL A 118 3.19 -16.77 3.23
CA VAL A 118 2.77 -15.39 3.50
C VAL A 118 1.84 -15.37 4.70
N ASP A 119 2.18 -14.54 5.68
CA ASP A 119 1.50 -14.46 6.98
C ASP A 119 1.36 -15.84 7.64
N GLY A 120 2.36 -16.70 7.44
CA GLY A 120 2.40 -18.09 7.92
C GLY A 120 1.56 -19.10 7.12
N ALA A 121 0.79 -18.68 6.12
CA ALA A 121 0.07 -19.58 5.22
C ALA A 121 0.96 -19.97 4.03
N SER A 122 0.94 -21.25 3.64
CA SER A 122 1.73 -21.75 2.51
C SER A 122 1.29 -21.11 1.19
N LEU A 123 2.26 -20.58 0.43
CA LEU A 123 2.07 -20.06 -0.91
C LEU A 123 2.53 -21.05 -1.98
N TRP A 124 3.68 -21.69 -1.73
CA TRP A 124 4.32 -22.54 -2.72
C TRP A 124 5.35 -23.46 -2.08
N SER A 125 5.36 -24.71 -2.52
CA SER A 125 6.25 -25.74 -1.97
C SER A 125 7.18 -26.33 -3.03
N VAL A 126 8.42 -26.58 -2.65
CA VAL A 126 9.47 -27.18 -3.51
C VAL A 126 10.24 -28.28 -2.73
N ALA A 127 11.05 -29.10 -3.41
CA ALA A 127 11.88 -30.10 -2.73
C ALA A 127 12.91 -29.45 -1.78
N GLY A 128 13.16 -30.06 -0.62
CA GLY A 128 14.02 -29.53 0.43
C GLY A 128 15.51 -29.71 0.14
N THR A 129 16.07 -28.83 -0.70
CA THR A 129 17.51 -28.79 -1.01
C THR A 129 18.06 -27.40 -0.76
N GLU A 130 19.36 -27.31 -0.45
CA GLU A 130 20.01 -26.00 -0.22
C GLU A 130 19.96 -25.10 -1.47
N THR A 131 20.07 -25.68 -2.65
CA THR A 131 19.89 -24.96 -3.93
C THR A 131 18.49 -24.37 -4.06
N ASN A 132 17.46 -25.14 -3.69
CA ASN A 132 16.08 -24.65 -3.73
C ASN A 132 15.82 -23.60 -2.63
N ARG A 133 16.48 -23.70 -1.47
CA ARG A 133 16.41 -22.66 -0.43
C ARG A 133 16.95 -21.33 -0.95
N ALA A 134 18.17 -21.30 -1.46
CA ALA A 134 18.75 -20.08 -2.02
C ALA A 134 17.85 -19.46 -3.11
N ARG A 135 17.26 -20.31 -3.96
CA ARG A 135 16.33 -19.88 -5.01
C ARG A 135 15.00 -19.35 -4.45
N LEU A 136 14.49 -19.94 -3.37
CA LEU A 136 13.31 -19.46 -2.67
C LEU A 136 13.55 -18.12 -2.00
N GLU A 137 14.74 -17.88 -1.43
CA GLU A 137 15.11 -16.58 -0.87
C GLU A 137 15.14 -15.48 -1.95
N GLU A 138 15.71 -15.75 -3.13
CA GLU A 138 15.66 -14.81 -4.26
C GLU A 138 14.22 -14.50 -4.71
N ILE A 139 13.37 -15.52 -4.74
CA ILE A 139 11.94 -15.38 -5.07
C ILE A 139 11.24 -14.56 -3.98
N LYS A 140 11.51 -14.86 -2.71
CA LYS A 140 10.99 -14.18 -1.53
C LYS A 140 11.33 -12.70 -1.59
N GLU A 141 12.57 -12.31 -1.86
CA GLU A 141 12.98 -10.90 -1.98
C GLU A 141 12.20 -10.16 -3.07
N LYS A 142 11.94 -10.78 -4.21
CA LYS A 142 11.11 -10.18 -5.27
C LYS A 142 9.67 -10.03 -4.83
N ILE A 143 9.09 -11.02 -4.17
CA ILE A 143 7.72 -10.91 -3.64
C ILE A 143 7.67 -9.83 -2.56
N ASP A 144 8.65 -9.77 -1.67
CA ASP A 144 8.72 -8.73 -0.66
C ASP A 144 8.78 -7.33 -1.26
N ARG A 145 9.39 -7.17 -2.43
CA ARG A 145 9.43 -5.88 -3.12
C ARG A 145 8.17 -5.56 -3.92
N PHE A 146 7.59 -6.53 -4.62
CA PHE A 146 6.55 -6.25 -5.63
C PHE A 146 5.14 -6.69 -5.25
N PHE A 147 4.99 -7.58 -4.27
CA PHE A 147 3.70 -7.99 -3.74
C PHE A 147 3.34 -7.11 -2.54
N GLN A 148 2.50 -6.11 -2.79
CA GLN A 148 2.14 -5.05 -1.85
C GLN A 148 0.61 -4.99 -1.66
N MET A 149 0.13 -4.14 -0.76
CA MET A 149 -1.31 -3.96 -0.54
C MET A 149 -2.00 -3.30 -1.75
N GLU A 150 -1.24 -2.48 -2.46
CA GLU A 150 -1.54 -1.78 -3.69
C GLU A 150 -1.68 -2.74 -4.88
N THR A 151 -1.07 -3.93 -4.81
CA THR A 151 -1.15 -4.93 -5.87
C THR A 151 -2.61 -5.28 -6.13
N VAL A 152 -2.97 -5.37 -7.40
CA VAL A 152 -4.30 -5.80 -7.86
C VAL A 152 -4.25 -7.23 -8.41
N PRO A 153 -5.32 -8.03 -8.27
CA PRO A 153 -5.28 -9.45 -8.63
C PRO A 153 -4.85 -9.76 -10.07
N TYR A 154 -5.14 -8.85 -11.01
CA TYR A 154 -4.76 -8.99 -12.42
C TYR A 154 -3.28 -8.66 -12.69
N GLU A 155 -2.54 -8.07 -11.74
CA GLU A 155 -1.09 -7.90 -11.86
C GLU A 155 -0.30 -9.17 -11.50
N ILE A 156 -0.99 -10.19 -10.97
CA ILE A 156 -0.41 -11.48 -10.61
C ILE A 156 -0.77 -12.47 -11.73
N GLU A 157 0.21 -12.78 -12.57
CA GLU A 157 -0.04 -13.48 -13.84
C GLU A 157 1.01 -14.56 -14.11
N VAL A 158 0.54 -15.68 -14.65
CA VAL A 158 1.44 -16.64 -15.31
C VAL A 158 1.55 -16.21 -16.76
N ILE A 159 2.76 -15.85 -17.17
CA ILE A 159 3.07 -15.39 -18.52
C ILE A 159 3.93 -16.42 -19.25
N ALA A 160 3.79 -16.49 -20.57
CA ALA A 160 4.67 -17.28 -21.43
C ALA A 160 5.59 -16.34 -22.21
N ARG A 161 6.90 -16.62 -22.19
CA ARG A 161 7.93 -15.89 -22.95
C ARG A 161 8.95 -16.89 -23.48
N ASP A 162 9.21 -16.84 -24.79
CA ASP A 162 10.20 -17.69 -25.47
C ASP A 162 9.98 -19.21 -25.20
N GLY A 163 8.72 -19.63 -25.17
CA GLY A 163 8.33 -21.03 -24.92
C GLY A 163 8.43 -21.47 -23.46
N LYS A 164 8.78 -20.57 -22.54
CA LYS A 164 8.88 -20.81 -21.10
C LYS A 164 7.80 -20.07 -20.34
N GLN A 165 7.29 -20.69 -19.28
CA GLN A 165 6.35 -20.05 -18.36
C GLN A 165 7.07 -19.37 -17.19
N GLY A 166 6.44 -18.34 -16.65
CA GLY A 166 6.89 -17.67 -15.44
C GLY A 166 5.77 -16.92 -14.74
N LEU A 167 5.94 -16.66 -13.44
CA LEU A 167 5.01 -15.88 -12.64
C LEU A 167 5.51 -14.44 -12.51
N ARG A 168 4.67 -13.50 -12.94
CA ARG A 168 4.89 -12.06 -12.84
C ARG A 168 4.01 -11.46 -11.75
N ILE A 169 4.56 -10.52 -10.99
CA ILE A 169 3.82 -9.64 -10.08
C ILE A 169 4.18 -8.19 -10.45
N GLY A 170 3.20 -7.45 -10.97
CA GLY A 170 3.39 -6.09 -11.48
C GLY A 170 4.52 -6.04 -12.53
N PRO A 171 5.57 -5.23 -12.34
CA PRO A 171 6.68 -5.14 -13.29
C PRO A 171 7.71 -6.29 -13.18
N SER A 172 7.61 -7.16 -12.18
CA SER A 172 8.67 -8.11 -11.84
C SER A 172 8.35 -9.55 -12.22
N LEU A 173 9.26 -10.19 -12.94
CA LEU A 173 9.26 -11.64 -13.14
C LEU A 173 9.86 -12.33 -11.91
N VAL A 174 8.98 -12.84 -11.06
CA VAL A 174 9.33 -13.42 -9.76
C VAL A 174 10.06 -14.75 -9.96
N VAL A 175 9.47 -15.65 -10.75
CA VAL A 175 10.03 -16.96 -11.08
C VAL A 175 9.74 -17.32 -12.53
N ALA A 176 10.64 -18.07 -13.17
CA ALA A 176 10.49 -18.57 -14.53
C ALA A 176 11.14 -19.94 -14.69
N GLU A 177 10.73 -20.68 -15.71
CA GLU A 177 11.27 -21.99 -16.04
C GLU A 177 12.77 -21.96 -16.43
N PRO A 178 13.57 -22.96 -16.01
CA PRO A 178 13.16 -24.17 -15.29
C PRO A 178 12.84 -23.88 -13.83
N LEU A 179 11.73 -24.40 -13.31
CA LEU A 179 11.31 -24.20 -11.92
C LEU A 179 12.25 -24.94 -10.95
N PRO A 180 12.28 -24.56 -9.64
CA PRO A 180 12.93 -25.36 -8.61
C PRO A 180 12.43 -26.82 -8.65
N GLU A 181 13.29 -27.76 -8.29
CA GLU A 181 12.94 -29.18 -8.33
C GLU A 181 11.76 -29.48 -7.39
N GLY A 182 10.81 -30.28 -7.86
CA GLY A 182 9.62 -30.66 -7.09
C GLY A 182 8.66 -29.50 -6.82
N ALA A 183 8.81 -28.37 -7.52
CA ALA A 183 7.92 -27.24 -7.41
C ALA A 183 6.50 -27.56 -7.87
N GLU A 184 5.52 -27.03 -7.14
CA GLU A 184 4.12 -27.07 -7.57
C GLU A 184 3.90 -26.22 -8.83
N PRO A 185 2.84 -26.46 -9.61
CA PRO A 185 2.55 -25.68 -10.80
C PRO A 185 2.40 -24.17 -10.51
N LEU A 186 2.85 -23.32 -11.44
CA LEU A 186 2.74 -21.86 -11.31
C LEU A 186 1.30 -21.37 -11.13
N GLY A 187 0.31 -22.11 -11.65
CA GLY A 187 -1.11 -21.81 -11.44
C GLY A 187 -1.53 -21.90 -9.97
N THR A 188 -1.04 -22.91 -9.24
CA THR A 188 -1.27 -23.06 -7.79
C THR A 188 -0.65 -21.90 -7.03
N PHE A 189 0.60 -21.56 -7.36
CA PHE A 189 1.30 -20.44 -6.73
C PHE A 189 0.57 -19.11 -6.96
N ARG A 190 0.13 -18.85 -8.20
CA ARG A 190 -0.66 -17.67 -8.55
C ARG A 190 -1.94 -17.59 -7.72
N ALA A 191 -2.69 -18.68 -7.62
CA ALA A 191 -3.94 -18.73 -6.87
C ALA A 191 -3.71 -18.43 -5.38
N ALA A 192 -2.68 -19.04 -4.77
CA ALA A 192 -2.33 -18.81 -3.38
C ALA A 192 -1.95 -17.35 -3.07
N LEU A 193 -1.25 -16.68 -4.00
CA LEU A 193 -0.93 -15.24 -3.89
C LEU A 193 -2.18 -14.37 -3.96
N VAL A 194 -3.09 -14.64 -4.91
CA VAL A 194 -4.36 -13.91 -5.02
C VAL A 194 -5.19 -14.08 -3.74
N ASP A 195 -5.26 -15.30 -3.21
CA ASP A 195 -5.99 -15.57 -1.97
C ASP A 195 -5.35 -14.87 -0.76
N ALA A 196 -4.01 -14.86 -0.67
CA ALA A 196 -3.29 -14.14 0.38
C ALA A 196 -3.55 -12.63 0.31
N LEU A 197 -3.56 -12.05 -0.89
CA LEU A 197 -3.87 -10.64 -1.11
C LEU A 197 -5.30 -10.31 -0.66
N ASN A 198 -6.27 -11.15 -1.02
CA ASN A 198 -7.67 -10.95 -0.63
C ASN A 198 -7.82 -11.00 0.89
N ARG A 199 -7.23 -12.01 1.56
CA ARG A 199 -7.24 -12.09 3.04
C ARG A 199 -6.60 -10.87 3.70
N ALA A 200 -5.51 -10.34 3.15
CA ALA A 200 -4.88 -9.14 3.69
C ALA A 200 -5.78 -7.90 3.51
N LYS A 201 -6.40 -7.74 2.34
CA LYS A 201 -7.34 -6.64 2.08
C LYS A 201 -8.59 -6.70 2.95
N GLU A 202 -9.08 -7.90 3.29
CA GLU A 202 -10.20 -8.07 4.23
C GLU A 202 -9.85 -7.58 5.64
N LYS A 203 -8.62 -7.85 6.12
CA LYS A 203 -8.14 -7.37 7.44
C LYS A 203 -8.04 -5.85 7.53
N HIS A 204 -7.85 -5.15 6.41
CA HIS A 204 -7.84 -3.70 6.33
C HIS A 204 -8.88 -3.20 5.30
N SER A 205 -10.14 -3.56 5.57
CA SER A 205 -11.27 -3.33 4.68
C SER A 205 -11.75 -1.89 4.66
N GLY A 206 -12.21 -1.44 3.48
CA GLY A 206 -12.75 -0.09 3.26
C GLY A 206 -11.71 0.94 2.84
N VAL A 207 -10.43 0.57 2.78
CA VAL A 207 -9.36 1.42 2.24
C VAL A 207 -9.05 1.02 0.80
N ILE A 208 -9.01 2.03 -0.08
CA ILE A 208 -8.56 1.89 -1.46
C ILE A 208 -7.12 2.38 -1.52
N TYR A 209 -6.19 1.45 -1.70
CA TYR A 209 -4.77 1.82 -1.80
C TYR A 209 -4.48 2.46 -3.15
N MET A 210 -4.14 3.74 -3.12
CA MET A 210 -3.66 4.45 -4.30
C MET A 210 -2.20 4.09 -4.57
N PRO A 211 -1.86 3.68 -5.81
CA PRO A 211 -0.49 3.35 -6.22
C PRO A 211 0.41 4.58 -6.35
#